data_AF-A0A2E5WWB4-F1
#
_entry.id   AF-A0A2E5WWB4-F1
#
_cell.length_a   1.000
_cell.length_b   1.000
_cell.length_c   1.000
_cell.angle_alpha   90.00
_cell.angle_beta   90.00
_cell.angle_gamma   90.00
#
_symmetry.space_group_name_H-M   'P 1'
#
loop_
_entity.id
_entity.type
_entity.pdbx_description
1 polymer ?
#
loop_
_entity_poly.entity_id
_entity_poly.type
_entity_poly.pdbx_seq_one_letter_code
_entity_poly.pdbx_strand_id
1 'polypeptide(L)'
;MAGDQAESDGSTDVPEEFQPKSPAMKRWKKRYIDHDDVDDSTTEEDDESNSNEVVQPLVSDANLQFRGFCQLLIAVAIIGAIFSFIGYATGPQTCDDDNLFEILGQFMFWTGLLGIPINLFILLISFANSEFDSKDVFVWTLIHFVVSMVFLFLFVEYLLQDMFCDACMGYPGEDCSD
;
A
#
# COMPACT_ATOMS: atom_id res chain seq x y z
N MET A 1 -37.81 40.48 61.90
CA MET A 1 -37.77 39.49 60.81
C MET A 1 -36.36 39.45 60.29
N ALA A 2 -35.82 38.25 60.16
CA ALA A 2 -34.41 37.97 59.95
C ALA A 2 -34.02 38.04 58.46
N GLY A 3 -32.74 38.37 58.22
CA GLY A 3 -31.92 37.76 57.16
C GLY A 3 -31.71 38.58 55.88
N ASP A 4 -30.54 39.22 55.79
CA ASP A 4 -29.86 39.60 54.55
C ASP A 4 -29.64 38.41 53.61
N GLN A 5 -29.63 38.63 52.28
CA GLN A 5 -28.57 38.12 51.39
C GLN A 5 -28.69 38.63 49.93
N ALA A 6 -27.69 39.44 49.58
CA ALA A 6 -27.01 39.63 48.29
C ALA A 6 -27.66 39.13 46.99
N GLU A 7 -28.01 40.08 46.11
CA GLU A 7 -27.99 39.87 44.66
C GLU A 7 -26.53 39.68 44.20
N SER A 8 -26.26 38.57 43.52
CA SER A 8 -24.99 38.29 42.84
C SER A 8 -25.29 37.36 41.66
N ASP A 9 -25.85 37.91 40.58
CA ASP A 9 -25.93 37.22 39.29
C ASP A 9 -24.57 37.30 38.59
N GLY A 10 -23.66 36.43 39.01
CA GLY A 10 -22.45 36.09 38.27
C GLY A 10 -22.78 34.97 37.28
N SER A 11 -23.24 35.32 36.08
CA SER A 11 -23.23 34.41 34.93
C SER A 11 -21.78 33.98 34.71
N THR A 12 -21.49 32.74 35.08
CA THR A 12 -20.24 32.08 34.76
C THR A 12 -20.56 31.21 33.55
N ASP A 13 -20.44 31.80 32.36
CA ASP A 13 -20.56 31.06 31.10
C ASP A 13 -19.42 30.04 31.06
N VAL A 14 -19.74 28.77 31.28
CA VAL A 14 -18.82 27.66 31.03
C VAL A 14 -18.65 27.58 29.52
N PRO A 15 -17.43 27.72 28.96
CA PRO A 15 -17.23 27.56 27.53
C PRO A 15 -17.53 26.11 27.17
N GLU A 16 -18.56 25.88 26.36
CA GLU A 16 -18.87 24.55 25.81
C GLU A 16 -17.66 24.08 24.99
N GLU A 17 -16.94 23.11 25.54
CA GLU A 17 -15.77 22.53 24.90
C GLU A 17 -16.19 21.86 23.58
N PHE A 18 -15.71 22.41 22.46
CA PHE A 18 -16.07 21.92 21.14
C PHE A 18 -15.59 20.48 20.94
N GLN A 19 -16.54 19.55 20.75
CA GLN A 19 -16.27 18.13 20.49
C GLN A 19 -16.44 17.77 19.00
N PRO A 20 -15.35 17.67 18.22
CA PRO A 20 -15.45 17.42 16.80
C PRO A 20 -15.87 15.97 16.47
N LYS A 21 -16.94 15.84 15.67
CA LYS A 21 -17.50 14.55 15.25
C LYS A 21 -16.80 13.92 14.05
N SER A 22 -16.07 14.70 13.25
CA SER A 22 -15.42 14.21 12.03
C SER A 22 -13.90 14.06 12.20
N PRO A 23 -13.25 13.11 11.49
CA PRO A 23 -11.80 12.89 11.58
C PRO A 23 -10.96 14.11 11.16
N ALA A 24 -11.43 14.88 10.16
CA ALA A 24 -10.75 16.10 9.73
C ALA A 24 -10.78 17.18 10.81
N MET A 25 -11.90 17.31 11.53
CA MET A 25 -12.09 18.34 12.54
C MET A 25 -11.40 18.00 13.87
N LYS A 26 -11.24 16.70 14.18
CA LYS A 26 -10.35 16.22 15.25
C LYS A 26 -8.88 16.60 14.99
N ARG A 27 -8.40 16.41 13.76
CA ARG A 27 -7.04 16.79 13.34
C ARG A 27 -6.81 18.29 13.37
N TRP A 28 -7.84 19.08 13.08
CA TRP A 28 -7.79 20.53 13.16
C TRP A 28 -7.77 21.02 14.63
N LYS A 29 -8.67 20.50 15.50
CA LYS A 29 -8.69 20.84 16.94
C LYS A 29 -7.34 20.60 17.60
N LYS A 30 -6.73 19.43 17.36
CA LYS A 30 -5.41 19.08 17.92
C LYS A 30 -4.29 20.07 17.52
N ARG A 31 -4.41 20.71 16.36
CA ARG A 31 -3.35 21.56 15.80
C ARG A 31 -3.42 23.02 16.27
N TYR A 32 -4.62 23.49 16.61
CA TYR A 32 -4.88 24.91 16.84
C TYR A 32 -5.60 25.22 18.15
N ILE A 33 -6.28 24.25 18.77
CA ILE A 33 -6.99 24.47 20.05
C ILE A 33 -6.13 23.93 21.19
N ASP A 34 -5.69 22.67 21.11
CA ASP A 34 -4.85 22.07 22.16
C ASP A 34 -3.44 22.69 22.22
N HIS A 35 -3.06 23.49 21.20
CA HIS A 35 -1.76 24.15 21.15
C HIS A 35 -1.76 25.54 21.82
N ASP A 36 -2.93 26.15 22.00
CA ASP A 36 -3.11 27.46 22.63
C ASP A 36 -3.21 27.37 24.17
N ASP A 37 -3.40 26.15 24.71
CA ASP A 37 -3.52 25.89 26.17
C ASP A 37 -2.16 25.59 26.86
N VAL A 38 -1.03 25.82 26.19
CA VAL A 38 0.32 25.64 26.78
C VAL A 38 0.98 27.01 27.04
N ASP A 39 0.65 27.54 28.21
CA ASP A 39 1.41 28.45 29.08
C ASP A 39 2.03 29.75 28.51
N ASP A 40 1.27 30.83 28.74
CA ASP A 40 1.82 32.13 29.18
C ASP A 40 2.38 31.97 30.62
N SER A 41 3.65 31.60 30.76
CA SER A 41 4.55 32.19 31.77
C SER A 41 6.00 31.73 31.62
N THR A 42 6.85 32.71 31.24
CA THR A 42 8.27 32.88 31.61
C THR A 42 9.23 31.68 31.49
N THR A 43 10.18 31.73 30.54
CA THR A 43 11.55 32.26 30.73
C THR A 43 12.29 32.19 29.39
N GLU A 44 12.77 33.34 28.88
CA GLU A 44 13.76 33.40 27.80
C GLU A 44 15.14 33.09 28.37
N GLU A 45 15.84 32.09 27.84
CA GLU A 45 17.29 32.12 27.65
C GLU A 45 17.63 31.36 26.35
N ASP A 46 18.45 32.00 25.53
CA ASP A 46 18.90 31.63 24.19
C ASP A 46 19.61 30.26 24.13
N ASP A 47 19.39 29.52 23.04
CA ASP A 47 20.52 29.07 22.21
C ASP A 47 20.04 28.52 20.85
N GLU A 48 20.44 29.25 19.82
CA GLU A 48 20.38 28.95 18.41
C GLU A 48 21.25 27.73 18.06
N SER A 49 20.66 26.58 17.72
CA SER A 49 21.32 25.64 16.80
C SER A 49 20.40 24.56 16.23
N ASN A 50 20.30 24.59 14.90
CA ASN A 50 20.00 23.47 14.01
C ASN A 50 18.53 23.04 13.88
N SER A 51 17.79 23.88 13.16
CA SER A 51 16.68 23.51 12.29
C SER A 51 17.11 22.47 11.23
N ASN A 52 17.30 21.23 11.68
CA ASN A 52 17.16 20.04 10.86
C ASN A 52 16.04 19.20 11.45
N GLU A 53 14.85 19.79 11.63
CA GLU A 53 13.65 18.98 11.69
C GLU A 53 13.48 18.41 10.28
N VAL A 54 14.09 17.25 10.07
CA VAL A 54 13.72 16.34 9.01
C VAL A 54 12.24 16.09 9.26
N VAL A 55 11.40 16.86 8.56
CA VAL A 55 9.97 16.62 8.43
C VAL A 55 9.88 15.24 7.78
N GLN A 56 9.97 14.20 8.62
CA GLN A 56 9.73 12.85 8.16
C GLN A 56 8.31 12.89 7.64
N PRO A 57 8.08 12.51 6.37
CA PRO A 57 6.72 12.40 5.88
C PRO A 57 6.03 11.44 6.84
N LEU A 58 4.94 11.91 7.47
CA LEU A 58 4.15 11.14 8.42
C LEU A 58 3.41 10.04 7.64
N VAL A 59 4.16 9.10 7.09
CA VAL A 59 3.64 7.91 6.42
C VAL A 59 3.20 6.98 7.53
N SER A 60 1.92 6.64 7.54
CA SER A 60 1.36 5.67 8.49
C SER A 60 2.11 4.34 8.39
N ASP A 61 2.34 3.66 9.51
CA ASP A 61 3.01 2.34 9.53
C ASP A 61 2.32 1.34 8.58
N ALA A 62 0.98 1.44 8.47
CA ALA A 62 0.18 0.62 7.55
C ALA A 62 0.54 0.85 6.07
N ASN A 63 0.82 2.10 5.68
CA ASN A 63 1.29 2.43 4.33
C ASN A 63 2.69 1.89 4.07
N LEU A 64 3.57 1.94 5.07
CA LEU A 64 4.94 1.43 4.94
C LEU A 64 4.93 -0.10 4.75
N GLN A 65 4.09 -0.81 5.50
CA GLN A 65 3.86 -2.24 5.31
C GLN A 65 3.26 -2.56 3.94
N PHE A 66 2.24 -1.81 3.51
CA PHE A 66 1.62 -1.99 2.19
C PHE A 66 2.62 -1.77 1.05
N ARG A 67 3.44 -0.72 1.16
CA ARG A 67 4.51 -0.43 0.21
C ARG A 67 5.53 -1.57 0.15
N GLY A 68 5.99 -2.05 1.30
CA GLY A 68 6.91 -3.19 1.37
C GLY A 68 6.32 -4.46 0.74
N PHE A 69 5.04 -4.72 0.99
CA PHE A 69 4.31 -5.82 0.37
C PHE A 69 4.23 -5.68 -1.16
N CYS A 70 3.87 -4.50 -1.67
CA CYS A 70 3.85 -4.22 -3.11
C CYS A 70 5.23 -4.40 -3.75
N GLN A 71 6.28 -3.89 -3.11
CA GLN A 71 7.65 -4.03 -3.59
C GLN A 71 8.08 -5.49 -3.66
N LEU A 72 7.72 -6.30 -2.66
CA LEU A 72 8.00 -7.72 -2.64
C LEU A 72 7.28 -8.44 -3.79
N LEU A 73 5.99 -8.17 -4.00
CA LEU A 73 5.24 -8.76 -5.12
C LEU A 73 5.82 -8.41 -6.47
N ILE A 74 6.19 -7.13 -6.67
CA ILE A 74 6.86 -6.67 -7.89
C ILE A 74 8.19 -7.41 -8.09
N ALA A 75 9.01 -7.52 -7.04
CA ALA A 75 10.29 -8.22 -7.12
C ALA A 75 10.11 -9.70 -7.46
N VAL A 76 9.15 -10.37 -6.82
CA VAL A 76 8.81 -11.78 -7.09
C VAL A 76 8.33 -11.96 -8.53
N ALA A 77 7.50 -11.04 -9.06
CA ALA A 77 7.06 -11.08 -10.45
C ALA A 77 8.23 -10.90 -11.43
N ILE A 78 9.09 -9.91 -11.22
CA ILE A 78 10.27 -9.67 -12.07
C ILE A 78 11.22 -10.86 -12.06
N ILE A 79 11.56 -11.37 -10.88
CA ILE A 79 12.45 -12.53 -10.73
C ILE A 79 11.81 -13.76 -11.39
N GLY A 80 10.51 -13.98 -11.19
CA GLY A 80 9.77 -15.06 -11.81
C GLY A 80 9.82 -15.03 -13.33
N ALA A 81 9.58 -13.87 -13.94
CA ALA A 81 9.67 -13.71 -15.40
C ALA A 81 11.08 -14.01 -15.94
N ILE A 82 12.12 -13.52 -15.26
CA ILE A 82 13.52 -13.79 -15.64
C ILE A 82 13.86 -15.28 -15.48
N PHE A 83 13.39 -15.93 -14.42
CA PHE A 83 13.62 -17.35 -14.19
C PHE A 83 12.91 -18.22 -15.22
N SER A 84 11.67 -17.87 -15.58
CA SER A 84 10.94 -18.54 -16.66
C SER A 84 11.70 -18.44 -17.99
N PHE A 85 12.21 -17.25 -18.33
CA PHE A 85 13.07 -17.08 -19.51
C PHE A 85 14.35 -17.91 -19.46
N ILE A 86 15.03 -17.97 -18.31
CA ILE A 86 16.24 -18.80 -18.15
C ILE A 86 15.89 -20.28 -18.28
N GLY A 87 14.77 -20.70 -17.70
CA GLY A 87 14.24 -22.06 -17.83
C GLY A 87 14.07 -22.44 -19.28
N TYR A 88 13.33 -21.62 -20.03
CA TYR A 88 13.14 -21.79 -21.47
C TYR A 88 14.45 -21.82 -22.26
N ALA A 89 15.39 -20.93 -21.96
CA ALA A 89 16.64 -20.81 -22.71
C ALA A 89 17.63 -21.97 -22.44
N THR A 90 17.46 -22.70 -21.34
CA THR A 90 18.40 -23.76 -20.90
C THR A 90 17.80 -25.16 -20.88
N GLY A 91 16.48 -25.27 -20.84
CA GLY A 91 15.73 -26.52 -20.84
C GLY A 91 15.50 -27.07 -22.25
N PRO A 92 15.14 -28.37 -22.35
CA PRO A 92 14.62 -28.93 -23.59
C PRO A 92 13.29 -28.25 -23.96
N GLN A 93 13.07 -27.95 -25.24
CA GLN A 93 11.86 -27.26 -25.71
C GLN A 93 10.69 -28.24 -25.96
N THR A 94 10.50 -29.19 -25.05
CA THR A 94 9.48 -30.24 -25.13
C THR A 94 8.46 -30.04 -24.02
N CYS A 95 7.17 -30.18 -24.33
CA CYS A 95 6.07 -29.91 -23.40
C CYS A 95 6.03 -30.81 -22.15
N ASP A 96 6.75 -31.93 -22.12
CA ASP A 96 6.74 -32.87 -20.98
C ASP A 96 7.93 -32.68 -20.02
N ASP A 97 8.97 -31.93 -20.39
CA ASP A 97 10.23 -31.84 -19.64
C ASP A 97 10.54 -30.40 -19.20
N ASP A 98 9.66 -29.83 -18.38
CA ASP A 98 9.88 -28.50 -17.81
C ASP A 98 11.08 -28.51 -16.86
N ASN A 99 11.99 -27.55 -17.05
CA ASN A 99 13.11 -27.36 -16.13
C ASN A 99 12.62 -26.70 -14.82
N LEU A 100 13.33 -26.95 -13.71
CA LEU A 100 13.04 -26.35 -12.40
C LEU A 100 12.88 -24.83 -12.46
N PHE A 101 13.70 -24.15 -13.27
CA PHE A 101 13.66 -22.70 -13.42
C PHE A 101 12.39 -22.20 -14.13
N GLU A 102 11.83 -23.00 -15.02
CA GLU A 102 10.59 -22.69 -15.74
C GLU A 102 9.40 -22.76 -14.80
N ILE A 103 9.20 -23.91 -14.15
CA ILE A 103 8.13 -24.13 -13.16
C ILE A 103 8.20 -23.09 -12.04
N LEU A 104 9.39 -22.91 -11.45
CA LEU A 104 9.57 -21.96 -10.35
C LEU A 104 9.36 -20.52 -10.82
N GLY A 105 9.86 -20.18 -12.00
CA GLY A 105 9.73 -18.85 -12.58
C GLY A 105 8.27 -18.48 -12.85
N GLN A 106 7.52 -19.38 -13.51
CA GLN A 106 6.10 -19.21 -13.75
C GLN A 106 5.32 -19.13 -12.44
N PHE A 107 5.58 -20.03 -11.48
CA PHE A 107 4.91 -20.01 -10.17
C PHE A 107 5.11 -18.67 -9.45
N MET A 108 6.35 -18.17 -9.41
CA MET A 108 6.67 -16.87 -8.83
C MET A 108 5.95 -15.73 -9.57
N PHE A 109 5.97 -15.75 -10.90
CA PHE A 109 5.30 -14.73 -11.71
C PHE A 109 3.79 -14.68 -11.45
N TRP A 110 3.11 -15.82 -11.51
CA TRP A 110 1.67 -15.93 -11.25
C TRP A 110 1.29 -15.56 -9.82
N THR A 111 2.13 -15.93 -8.84
CA THR A 111 1.93 -15.51 -7.44
C THR A 111 2.05 -13.99 -7.30
N GLY A 112 3.05 -13.37 -7.95
CA GLY A 112 3.18 -11.92 -8.00
C GLY A 112 1.96 -11.25 -8.64
N LEU A 113 1.46 -11.81 -9.74
CA LEU A 113 0.29 -11.30 -10.46
C LEU A 113 -1.01 -11.40 -9.64
N LEU A 114 -1.18 -12.47 -8.85
CA LEU A 114 -2.30 -12.62 -7.90
C LEU A 114 -2.27 -11.53 -6.81
N GLY A 115 -1.12 -10.92 -6.56
CA GLY A 115 -1.01 -9.74 -5.72
C GLY A 115 -1.79 -8.52 -6.23
N ILE A 116 -2.11 -8.42 -7.53
CA ILE A 116 -2.87 -7.30 -8.11
C ILE A 116 -4.29 -7.22 -7.54
N PRO A 117 -5.13 -8.27 -7.59
CA PRO A 117 -6.46 -8.21 -6.99
C PRO A 117 -6.43 -7.97 -5.48
N ILE A 118 -5.41 -8.49 -4.77
CA ILE A 118 -5.21 -8.22 -3.34
C ILE A 118 -4.93 -6.73 -3.10
N ASN A 119 -4.00 -6.14 -3.86
CA ASN A 119 -3.69 -4.71 -3.75
C ASN A 119 -4.88 -3.83 -4.13
N LEU A 120 -5.67 -4.24 -5.12
CA LEU A 120 -6.90 -3.57 -5.49
C LEU A 120 -7.93 -3.61 -4.35
N PHE A 121 -8.07 -4.75 -3.68
CA PHE A 121 -8.96 -4.89 -2.51
C PHE A 121 -8.52 -3.98 -1.35
N ILE A 122 -7.22 -3.92 -1.06
CA ILE A 122 -6.66 -3.04 -0.04
C ILE A 122 -6.88 -1.57 -0.39
N LEU A 123 -6.73 -1.21 -1.68
CA LEU A 123 -7.06 0.14 -2.17
C LEU A 123 -8.53 0.51 -1.91
N LEU A 124 -9.47 -0.41 -2.15
CA LEU A 124 -10.89 -0.17 -1.86
C LEU A 124 -11.15 0.08 -0.37
N ILE A 125 -10.49 -0.68 0.51
CA ILE A 125 -10.58 -0.49 1.97
C ILE A 125 -9.96 0.84 2.38
N SER A 126 -8.86 1.24 1.74
CA SER A 126 -8.15 2.48 2.05
C SER A 126 -9.04 3.72 1.88
N PHE A 127 -10.02 3.71 0.97
CA PHE A 127 -10.95 4.84 0.84
C PHE A 127 -11.89 5.02 2.04
N ALA A 128 -12.16 3.94 2.79
CA ALA A 128 -13.05 3.97 3.94
C ALA A 128 -12.31 4.15 5.28
N ASN A 129 -10.98 3.96 5.31
CA ASN A 129 -10.19 3.99 6.54
C ASN A 129 -9.18 5.15 6.54
N SER A 130 -9.24 6.01 7.56
CA SER A 130 -8.34 7.17 7.70
C SER A 130 -6.90 6.82 8.11
N GLU A 131 -6.64 5.56 8.43
CA GLU A 131 -5.32 5.03 8.76
C GLU A 131 -4.39 4.95 7.54
N PHE A 132 -4.97 4.86 6.34
CA PHE A 132 -4.21 4.76 5.10
C PHE A 132 -4.18 6.11 4.36
N ASP A 133 -3.03 6.45 3.79
CA ASP A 133 -2.97 7.46 2.73
C ASP A 133 -3.37 6.80 1.41
N SER A 134 -4.62 6.99 0.99
CA SER A 134 -5.18 6.39 -0.22
C SER A 134 -4.44 6.80 -1.49
N LYS A 135 -3.78 7.96 -1.51
CA LYS A 135 -3.00 8.39 -2.67
C LYS A 135 -1.77 7.51 -2.83
N ASP A 136 -1.05 7.26 -1.75
CA ASP A 136 0.15 6.41 -1.76
C ASP A 136 -0.22 4.95 -2.06
N VAL A 137 -1.28 4.41 -1.44
CA VAL A 137 -1.80 3.07 -1.76
C VAL A 137 -2.18 2.94 -3.24
N PHE A 138 -2.86 3.94 -3.81
CA PHE A 138 -3.21 3.96 -5.22
C PHE A 138 -1.98 3.93 -6.14
N VAL A 139 -0.97 4.76 -5.85
CA VAL A 139 0.25 4.84 -6.65
C VAL A 139 1.00 3.50 -6.64
N TRP A 140 1.15 2.86 -5.48
CA TRP A 140 1.82 1.56 -5.39
C TRP A 140 1.04 0.43 -6.07
N THR A 141 -0.28 0.41 -5.96
CA THR A 141 -1.12 -0.54 -6.71
C THR A 141 -0.97 -0.35 -8.22
N LEU A 142 -0.97 0.91 -8.69
CA LEU A 142 -0.80 1.23 -10.10
C LEU A 142 0.60 0.82 -10.60
N ILE A 143 1.65 1.12 -9.84
CA ILE A 143 3.02 0.71 -10.17
C ILE A 143 3.10 -0.81 -10.27
N HIS A 144 2.56 -1.54 -9.30
CA HIS A 144 2.55 -3.01 -9.34
C HIS A 144 1.84 -3.51 -10.61
N PHE A 145 0.64 -3.00 -10.91
CA PHE A 145 -0.09 -3.37 -12.11
C PHE A 145 0.70 -3.11 -13.39
N VAL A 146 1.23 -1.88 -13.56
CA VAL A 146 1.96 -1.49 -14.78
C VAL A 146 3.23 -2.33 -14.96
N VAL A 147 4.03 -2.50 -13.90
CA VAL A 147 5.26 -3.29 -13.98
C VAL A 147 4.95 -4.75 -14.30
N SER A 148 3.99 -5.36 -13.62
CA SER A 148 3.61 -6.75 -13.89
C SER A 148 3.05 -6.94 -15.30
N MET A 149 2.29 -5.98 -15.84
CA MET A 149 1.82 -6.03 -17.24
C MET A 149 2.96 -5.87 -18.25
N VAL A 150 3.93 -5.00 -17.98
CA VAL A 150 5.11 -4.85 -18.86
C VAL A 150 5.90 -6.16 -18.91
N PHE A 151 6.15 -6.79 -17.76
CA PHE A 151 6.85 -8.08 -17.72
C PHE A 151 6.03 -9.22 -18.31
N LEU A 152 4.71 -9.24 -18.09
CA LEU A 152 3.82 -10.18 -18.78
C LEU A 152 3.98 -10.05 -20.30
N PHE A 153 3.93 -8.82 -20.82
CA PHE A 153 4.03 -8.57 -22.26
C PHE A 153 5.39 -8.94 -22.83
N LEU A 154 6.48 -8.63 -22.12
CA LEU A 154 7.84 -8.94 -22.57
C LEU A 154 8.15 -10.44 -22.58
N PHE A 155 7.56 -11.20 -21.65
CA PHE A 155 7.87 -12.61 -21.43
C PHE A 155 6.66 -13.52 -21.71
N VAL A 156 5.66 -13.03 -22.47
CA VAL A 156 4.37 -13.71 -22.67
C VAL A 156 4.54 -15.11 -23.26
N GLU A 157 5.47 -15.27 -24.19
CA GLU A 157 5.73 -16.55 -24.86
C GLU A 157 6.24 -17.59 -23.86
N TYR A 158 7.16 -17.20 -22.97
CA TYR A 158 7.76 -18.09 -21.98
C TYR A 158 6.85 -18.37 -20.77
N LEU A 159 5.96 -17.44 -20.45
CA LEU A 159 5.03 -17.55 -19.32
C LEU A 159 3.77 -18.33 -19.66
N LEU A 160 3.37 -18.36 -20.93
CA LEU A 160 2.14 -19.02 -21.39
C LEU A 160 2.40 -20.33 -22.14
N GLN A 161 3.66 -20.67 -22.42
CA GLN A 161 4.02 -21.89 -23.15
C GLN A 161 3.33 -23.14 -22.58
N ASP A 162 3.48 -23.37 -21.28
CA ASP A 162 2.93 -24.59 -20.62
C ASP A 162 1.40 -24.57 -20.57
N MET A 163 0.81 -23.37 -20.46
CA MET A 163 -0.65 -23.21 -20.49
C MET A 163 -1.26 -23.60 -21.85
N PHE A 164 -0.47 -23.54 -22.92
CA PHE A 164 -0.89 -23.91 -24.27
C PHE A 164 -0.25 -25.21 -24.78
N CYS A 165 0.68 -25.82 -24.03
CA CYS A 165 1.25 -27.13 -24.35
C CYS A 165 0.19 -28.24 -24.29
N ASP A 166 -0.68 -28.24 -23.27
CA ASP A 166 -1.83 -29.14 -23.19
C ASP A 166 -2.99 -28.73 -24.12
N ALA A 167 -2.91 -27.53 -24.71
CA ALA A 167 -3.87 -27.04 -25.69
C ALA A 167 -3.52 -27.54 -27.11
N CYS A 168 -3.24 -28.84 -27.26
CA CYS A 168 -3.63 -29.53 -28.48
C CYS A 168 -5.16 -29.38 -28.56
N MET A 169 -5.59 -28.28 -29.18
CA MET A 169 -6.96 -27.84 -29.40
C MET A 169 -7.67 -28.78 -30.38
N GLY A 170 -7.63 -30.10 -30.12
CA GLY A 170 -8.43 -31.15 -30.73
C GLY A 170 -8.70 -30.98 -32.23
N TYR A 171 -7.74 -30.47 -33.00
CA TYR A 171 -7.85 -30.52 -34.44
C TYR A 171 -7.60 -31.97 -34.81
N PRO A 172 -8.58 -32.66 -35.43
CA PRO A 172 -8.41 -34.06 -35.77
C PRO A 172 -7.29 -34.18 -36.81
N GLY A 173 -6.10 -34.64 -36.37
CA GLY A 173 -4.95 -34.89 -37.24
C GLY A 173 -3.58 -34.47 -36.69
N GLU A 174 -3.48 -33.78 -35.56
CA GLU A 174 -2.20 -33.47 -34.94
C GLU A 174 -1.91 -34.48 -33.82
N ASP A 175 -1.14 -35.51 -34.16
CA ASP A 175 -0.60 -36.46 -33.19
C ASP A 175 0.44 -35.72 -32.34
N CYS A 176 0.03 -35.30 -31.13
CA CYS A 176 0.92 -34.76 -30.12
C CYS A 176 1.61 -35.93 -29.41
N SER A 177 2.45 -36.66 -30.14
CA SER A 177 3.23 -37.78 -29.66
C SER A 177 4.63 -37.70 -30.25
N ASP A 178 5.62 -37.52 -29.38
CA ASP A 178 6.87 -38.27 -29.48
C ASP A 178 7.22 -38.81 -28.09
#